data_AF-A0A8D0C0H7-F1
#
_entry.id   AF-A0A8D0C0H7-F1
#
_cell.length_a   1.000
_cell.length_b   1.000
_cell.length_c   1.000
_cell.angle_alpha   90.00
_cell.angle_beta   90.00
_cell.angle_gamma   90.00
#
_symmetry.space_group_name_H-M   'P 1'
#
loop_
_entity.id
_entity.type
_entity.pdbx_description
1 polymer ?
#
loop_
_entity_poly.entity_id
_entity_poly.type
_entity_poly.pdbx_seq_one_letter_code
_entity_poly.pdbx_strand_id
1 'polypeptide(L)'
;MSACGDQGEEPNRFTFRLLLAPRGFPALESRETRDRLLKWSMDGRIAVQAFNFDQNLKGYQQEDFLLAFFNYPDVNSNLKLLSSSGQWTTLGK
;
A
#
# COMPACT_ATOMS: atom_id res chain seq x y z
N MET A 1 -34.88 24.78 -13.50
CA MET A 1 -34.01 24.65 -12.31
C MET A 1 -32.84 23.76 -12.71
N SER A 2 -31.74 24.35 -13.18
CA SER A 2 -30.50 23.61 -13.46
C SER A 2 -29.62 23.67 -12.22
N ALA A 3 -29.43 22.54 -11.55
CA ALA A 3 -28.34 22.38 -10.61
C ALA A 3 -27.09 22.04 -11.43
N CYS A 4 -26.28 23.06 -11.74
CA CYS A 4 -24.90 22.86 -12.14
C CYS A 4 -24.15 22.47 -10.87
N GLY A 5 -24.03 21.15 -10.65
CA GLY A 5 -23.09 20.62 -9.67
C GLY A 5 -21.70 20.84 -10.24
N ASP A 6 -21.08 21.93 -9.79
CA ASP A 6 -19.65 22.20 -9.90
C ASP A 6 -18.91 20.94 -9.41
N GLN A 7 -18.44 20.10 -10.33
CA GLN A 7 -17.46 19.09 -10.03
C GLN A 7 -16.12 19.80 -9.93
N GLY A 8 -15.93 20.50 -8.81
CA GLY A 8 -14.59 20.86 -8.37
C GLY A 8 -13.79 19.56 -8.26
N GLU A 9 -12.74 19.44 -9.07
CA GLU A 9 -11.69 18.47 -8.81
C GLU A 9 -11.16 18.74 -7.41
N GLU A 10 -11.64 17.98 -6.42
CA GLU A 10 -11.11 18.02 -5.06
C GLU A 10 -9.67 17.53 -5.12
N PRO A 11 -8.67 18.42 -4.93
CA PRO A 11 -7.28 18.03 -5.09
C PRO A 11 -6.91 17.10 -3.94
N ASN A 12 -6.52 15.87 -4.27
CA ASN A 12 -5.96 14.86 -3.36
C ASN A 12 -6.77 14.62 -2.07
N ARG A 13 -7.96 14.02 -2.21
CA ARG A 13 -8.82 13.61 -1.09
C ARG A 13 -8.13 12.69 -0.07
N PHE A 14 -7.10 11.97 -0.49
CA PHE A 14 -6.27 11.12 0.36
C PHE A 14 -4.80 11.39 0.07
N THR A 15 -3.99 11.38 1.12
CA THR A 15 -2.53 11.52 1.06
C THR A 15 -1.92 10.30 1.72
N PHE A 16 -1.16 9.53 0.96
CA PHE A 16 -0.53 8.31 1.42
C PHE A 16 0.97 8.52 1.56
N ARG A 17 1.51 8.23 2.73
CA ARG A 17 2.95 8.34 2.99
C ARG A 17 3.50 6.98 3.37
N LEU A 18 4.60 6.56 2.74
CA LEU A 18 5.30 5.36 3.17
C LEU A 18 5.81 5.56 4.59
N LEU A 19 5.37 4.69 5.51
CA LEU A 19 5.92 4.64 6.84
C LEU A 19 7.22 3.84 6.80
N LEU A 20 8.34 4.53 6.93
CA LEU A 20 9.63 3.90 7.17
C LEU A 20 9.63 3.32 8.58
N ALA A 21 9.43 2.00 8.70
CA ALA A 21 9.56 1.30 9.98
C ALA A 21 11.05 1.21 10.36
N PRO A 22 11.52 1.94 11.40
CA PRO A 22 12.95 1.95 11.74
C PRO A 22 13.45 0.61 12.32
N ARG A 23 12.54 -0.29 12.70
CA ARG A 23 12.84 -1.62 13.28
C ARG A 23 12.17 -2.79 12.55
N GLY A 24 11.74 -2.59 11.30
CA GLY A 24 11.04 -3.65 10.56
C GLY A 24 9.72 -4.08 11.21
N PHE A 25 9.26 -5.28 10.88
CA PHE A 25 8.00 -5.85 11.38
C PHE A 25 8.32 -7.07 12.27
N PRO A 26 8.33 -6.93 13.60
CA PRO A 26 8.75 -8.00 14.52
C PRO A 26 8.02 -9.33 14.31
N ALA A 27 6.75 -9.29 13.89
CA ALA A 27 5.95 -10.47 13.59
C ALA A 27 6.54 -11.35 12.47
N LEU A 28 7.26 -10.75 11.52
CA LEU A 28 7.92 -11.44 10.41
C LEU A 28 9.39 -11.79 10.70
N GLU A 29 9.99 -11.14 11.68
CA GLU A 29 11.39 -11.35 12.05
C GLU A 29 11.56 -12.48 13.07
N SER A 30 10.47 -12.90 13.73
CA SER A 30 10.50 -14.01 14.66
C SER A 30 10.93 -15.30 13.97
N ARG A 31 11.74 -16.10 14.69
CA ARG A 31 12.27 -17.37 14.19
C ARG A 31 11.16 -18.32 13.75
N GLU A 32 10.10 -18.44 14.56
CA GLU A 32 8.96 -19.31 14.27
C GLU A 32 8.22 -18.89 12.99
N THR A 33 8.07 -17.58 12.75
CA THR A 33 7.43 -17.09 11.53
C THR A 33 8.32 -17.34 10.33
N ARG A 34 9.63 -17.10 10.43
CA ARG A 34 10.58 -17.41 9.35
C ARG A 34 10.62 -18.89 9.02
N ASP A 35 10.66 -19.77 10.03
CA ASP A 35 10.64 -21.22 9.84
C ASP A 35 9.36 -21.67 9.13
N ARG A 36 8.22 -21.04 9.45
CA ARG A 36 6.96 -21.26 8.71
C ARG A 36 7.05 -20.75 7.28
N LEU A 37 7.49 -19.51 7.07
CA LEU A 37 7.63 -18.93 5.72
C LEU A 37 8.57 -19.76 4.84
N LEU A 38 9.64 -20.31 5.41
CA LEU A 38 10.57 -21.19 4.71
C LEU A 38 9.89 -22.50 4.27
N LYS A 39 9.09 -23.13 5.14
CA LYS A 39 8.33 -24.34 4.81
C LYS A 39 7.40 -24.15 3.61
N TRP A 40 6.84 -22.96 3.44
CA TRP A 40 5.96 -22.61 2.32
C TRP A 40 6.70 -22.01 1.11
N SER A 41 8.03 -21.97 1.13
CA SER A 41 8.85 -21.28 0.11
C SER A 41 8.48 -19.79 -0.08
N MET A 42 8.01 -19.16 0.99
CA MET A 42 7.60 -17.76 1.05
C MET A 42 8.66 -16.85 1.67
N ASP A 43 9.67 -17.43 2.34
CA ASP A 43 10.80 -16.68 2.87
C ASP A 43 11.54 -15.96 1.73
N GLY A 44 11.78 -14.65 1.90
CA GLY A 44 12.34 -13.79 0.86
C GLY A 44 11.41 -13.44 -0.31
N ARG A 45 10.19 -14.03 -0.37
CA ARG A 45 9.15 -13.75 -1.38
C ARG A 45 7.99 -12.90 -0.86
N ILE A 46 7.99 -12.59 0.43
CA ILE A 46 7.04 -11.67 1.06
C ILE A 46 7.80 -10.45 1.58
N ALA A 47 7.21 -9.28 1.37
CA ALA A 47 7.60 -8.04 1.99
C ALA A 47 6.36 -7.41 2.64
N VAL A 48 6.57 -6.69 3.74
CA VAL A 48 5.53 -5.87 4.36
C VAL A 48 5.95 -4.43 4.32
N GLN A 49 4.98 -3.58 4.00
CA GLN A 49 5.13 -2.14 3.96
C GLN A 49 3.91 -1.53 4.64
N ALA A 50 4.16 -0.50 5.42
CA ALA A 50 3.11 0.27 6.06
C ALA A 50 3.02 1.62 5.35
N PHE A 51 1.80 2.08 5.13
CA PHE A 51 1.51 3.41 4.63
C PHE A 51 0.59 4.09 5.64
N ASN A 52 0.88 5.35 5.91
CA ASN A 52 0.05 6.20 6.76
C ASN A 52 -0.86 7.07 5.89
N PHE A 53 -2.05 7.34 6.43
CA PHE A 53 -2.97 8.35 5.93
C PHE A 53 -3.60 9.05 7.15
N ASP A 54 -3.82 10.37 7.03
CA ASP A 54 -4.31 11.19 8.15
C ASP A 54 -5.75 11.70 7.93
N GLN A 55 -6.37 11.35 6.79
CA GLN A 55 -7.69 11.86 6.42
C GLN A 55 -8.81 10.97 6.97
N ASN A 56 -9.96 11.56 7.27
CA ASN A 56 -11.14 10.83 7.73
C ASN A 56 -11.72 9.96 6.61
N LEU A 57 -11.67 8.64 6.80
CA LEU A 57 -12.30 7.66 5.92
C LEU A 57 -13.72 7.35 6.37
N LYS A 58 -14.71 7.64 5.53
CA LYS A 58 -16.10 7.22 5.78
C LYS A 58 -16.34 5.86 5.15
N GLY A 59 -17.16 5.01 5.78
CA GLY A 59 -17.34 3.61 5.35
C GLY A 59 -17.78 3.45 3.89
N TYR A 60 -18.56 4.38 3.35
CA TYR A 60 -18.99 4.35 1.96
C TYR A 60 -17.90 4.73 0.94
N GLN A 61 -16.75 5.23 1.40
CA GLN A 61 -15.63 5.67 0.55
C GLN A 61 -14.56 4.59 0.41
N GLN A 62 -14.81 3.36 0.86
CA GLN A 62 -13.81 2.30 0.87
C GLN A 62 -13.30 1.99 -0.54
N GLU A 63 -14.18 1.91 -1.53
CA GLU A 63 -13.78 1.63 -2.92
C GLU A 63 -12.95 2.78 -3.50
N ASP A 64 -13.42 4.02 -3.36
CA ASP A 64 -12.71 5.22 -3.79
C ASP A 64 -11.33 5.34 -3.13
N PHE A 65 -11.23 4.98 -1.84
CA PHE A 65 -9.98 4.99 -1.09
C PHE A 65 -8.98 3.98 -1.65
N LEU A 66 -9.43 2.76 -1.95
CA LEU A 66 -8.56 1.73 -2.53
C LEU A 66 -8.07 2.15 -3.92
N LEU A 67 -8.97 2.69 -4.75
CA LEU A 67 -8.60 3.23 -6.06
C LEU A 67 -7.60 4.39 -5.92
N ALA A 68 -7.84 5.33 -5.00
CA ALA A 68 -6.91 6.43 -4.75
C ALA A 68 -5.55 5.94 -4.24
N PHE A 69 -5.51 4.90 -3.41
CA PHE A 69 -4.27 4.31 -2.88
C PHE A 69 -3.39 3.74 -3.99
N PHE A 70 -3.94 2.88 -4.85
CA PHE A 70 -3.17 2.25 -5.94
C PHE A 70 -2.84 3.22 -7.09
N ASN A 71 -3.54 4.34 -7.20
CA ASN A 71 -3.20 5.38 -8.18
C ASN A 71 -2.24 6.45 -7.62
N TYR A 72 -1.92 6.41 -6.32
CA TYR A 72 -1.09 7.43 -5.70
C TYR A 72 0.38 7.30 -6.14
N PRO A 73 1.04 8.39 -6.60
CA PRO A 73 2.42 8.34 -7.11
C PRO A 73 3.43 7.76 -6.10
N ASP A 74 3.33 8.14 -4.83
CA ASP A 74 4.24 7.65 -3.79
C ASP A 74 3.99 6.18 -3.47
N VAL A 75 2.74 5.71 -3.55
CA VAL A 75 2.42 4.29 -3.37
C VAL A 75 2.98 3.50 -4.55
N ASN A 76 2.72 3.93 -5.79
CA ASN A 76 3.21 3.25 -6.99
C ASN A 76 4.75 3.14 -7.03
N SER A 77 5.43 4.18 -6.58
CA SER A 77 6.89 4.24 -6.59
C SER A 77 7.54 3.44 -5.46
N ASN A 78 6.80 3.07 -4.41
CA ASN A 78 7.36 2.40 -3.24
C ASN A 78 6.80 1.00 -3.00
N LEU A 79 5.56 0.71 -3.41
CA LEU A 79 4.89 -0.56 -3.16
C LEU A 79 5.64 -1.68 -3.88
N LYS A 80 6.28 -2.55 -3.08
CA LYS A 80 7.10 -3.67 -3.53
C LYS A 80 6.21 -4.80 -4.02
N LEU A 81 6.54 -5.29 -5.20
CA LEU A 81 5.92 -6.44 -5.83
C LEU A 81 7.02 -7.42 -6.21
N LEU A 82 6.73 -8.71 -6.08
CA LEU A 82 7.61 -9.75 -6.60
C LEU A 82 7.22 -10.05 -8.05
N SER A 83 8.13 -9.84 -8.98
CA SER A 83 7.91 -10.20 -10.38
C SER A 83 7.84 -11.71 -10.57
N SER A 84 7.32 -12.16 -11.72
CA SER A 84 7.36 -13.58 -12.12
C SER A 84 8.79 -14.12 -12.25
N SER A 85 9.78 -13.25 -12.48
CA SER A 85 11.21 -13.59 -12.48
C SER A 85 11.83 -13.66 -11.08
N GLY A 86 11.06 -13.44 -10.02
CA GLY A 86 11.53 -13.48 -8.63
C GLY A 86 12.35 -12.26 -8.22
N GLN A 87 12.28 -11.17 -8.98
CA GLN A 87 12.93 -9.90 -8.66
C GLN A 87 11.93 -8.96 -7.99
N TRP A 88 12.38 -8.22 -6.99
CA TRP A 88 11.57 -7.19 -6.36
C TRP A 88 11.51 -5.95 -7.27
N THR A 89 10.30 -5.55 -7.66
CA THR A 89 9.98 -4.32 -8.41
C THR A 89 8.99 -3.47 -7.62
N THR A 90 8.60 -2.33 -8.18
CA THR A 90 7.58 -1.42 -7.65
C THR A 90 6.37 -1.38 -8.58
N LEU A 91 5.16 -1.13 -8.07
CA LEU A 91 3.93 -1.12 -8.86
C LEU A 91 3.97 -0.18 -10.09
N GLY A 92 4.69 0.93 -10.00
CA GLY A 92 4.85 1.89 -11.10
C GLY A 92 5.95 1.57 -12.13
N LYS A 93 6.58 0.38 -12.10
CA LYS A 93 7.67 -0.01 -13.01
C LYS A 93 7.42 -1.34 -13.70
#